data_AF-A0A7Y0XFE3-F1
#
_entry.id   AF-A0A7Y0XFE3-F1
#
_cell.length_a   1.000
_cell.length_b   1.000
_cell.length_c   1.000
_cell.angle_alpha   90.00
_cell.angle_beta   90.00
_cell.angle_gamma   90.00
#
_symmetry.space_group_name_H-M   'P 1'
#
loop_
_entity.id
_entity.type
_entity.pdbx_description
1 polymer ?
#
loop_
_entity_poly.entity_id
_entity_poly.type
_entity_poly.pdbx_seq_one_letter_code
_entity_poly.pdbx_strand_id
1 'polypeptide(L)'
;KHLAQLKALINSIDPILVSDHLSWSENGGHYFNDLLPLPYTEEALNVFTRNVNEVQEYLQREILIENPSSYVKFQHSTISEWEFLTEVQKRTDCRLLLDLNNVYVSAFNHGFDCDTY
;
A
#
# COMPACT_ATOMS: atom_id res chain seq x y z
N LYS A 1 -13.03 13.45 5.97
CA LYS A 1 -12.56 13.89 7.32
C LYS A 1 -11.10 13.50 7.56
N HIS A 2 -10.73 12.23 7.39
CA HIS A 2 -9.37 11.74 7.62
C HIS A 2 -8.31 12.45 6.76
N LEU A 3 -8.48 12.53 5.43
CA LEU A 3 -7.52 13.23 4.55
C LEU A 3 -7.33 14.71 4.89
N ALA A 4 -8.38 15.41 5.35
CA ALA A 4 -8.26 16.80 5.78
C ALA A 4 -7.37 16.95 7.02
N GLN A 5 -7.46 16.01 7.96
CA GLN A 5 -6.61 15.98 9.17
C GLN A 5 -5.17 15.63 8.80
N LEU A 6 -4.97 14.63 7.93
CA LEU A 6 -3.65 14.27 7.42
C LEU A 6 -2.99 15.45 6.69
N LYS A 7 -3.73 16.14 5.81
CA LYS A 7 -3.23 17.31 5.09
C LYS A 7 -2.83 18.44 6.05
N ALA A 8 -3.63 18.69 7.08
CA ALA A 8 -3.30 19.70 8.09
C ALA A 8 -2.00 19.35 8.85
N LEU A 9 -1.82 18.07 9.21
CA LEU A 9 -0.60 17.58 9.87
C LEU A 9 0.62 17.67 8.95
N ILE A 10 0.47 17.25 7.70
CA ILE A 10 1.54 17.36 6.70
C ILE A 10 1.98 18.81 6.55
N ASN A 11 1.03 19.74 6.44
CA ASN A 11 1.35 21.16 6.29
C ASN A 11 2.01 21.77 7.54
N SER A 12 1.73 21.24 8.74
CA SER A 12 2.33 21.76 9.97
C SER A 12 3.74 21.23 10.24
N ILE A 13 4.03 20.00 9.81
CA ILE A 13 5.33 19.34 10.01
C ILE A 13 6.28 19.58 8.85
N ASP A 14 5.77 19.80 7.64
CA ASP A 14 6.53 19.87 6.38
C ASP A 14 7.51 18.69 6.20
N PRO A 15 7.01 17.44 6.20
CA PRO A 15 7.87 16.27 6.13
C PRO A 15 8.42 16.07 4.71
N ILE A 16 9.70 15.70 4.64
CA ILE A 16 10.42 15.40 3.40
C ILE A 16 9.67 14.34 2.58
N LEU A 17 9.12 13.31 3.24
CA LEU A 17 8.40 12.19 2.61
C LEU A 17 7.15 11.86 3.42
N VAL A 18 6.13 11.35 2.75
CA VAL A 18 4.91 10.80 3.36
C VAL A 18 4.66 9.44 2.72
N SER A 19 4.59 8.41 3.54
CA SER A 19 4.29 7.04 3.12
C SER A 19 2.99 6.55 3.73
N ASP A 20 2.39 5.56 3.08
CA ASP A 20 1.34 4.71 3.65
C ASP A 20 1.55 3.26 3.16
N HIS A 21 0.85 2.31 3.76
CA HIS A 21 1.03 0.89 3.48
C HIS A 21 0.05 0.40 2.41
N LEU A 22 0.48 -0.60 1.63
CA LEU A 22 -0.42 -1.39 0.80
C LEU A 22 -1.38 -2.21 1.67
N SER A 23 -2.53 -1.63 2.00
CA SER A 23 -3.49 -2.23 2.91
C SER A 23 -4.93 -1.84 2.62
N TRP A 24 -5.86 -2.65 3.15
CA TRP A 24 -7.28 -2.34 3.18
C TRP A 24 -7.63 -1.78 4.56
N SER A 25 -8.17 -0.56 4.62
CA SER A 25 -8.53 0.11 5.88
C SER A 25 -10.02 0.28 6.14
N GLU A 26 -10.92 0.01 5.18
CA GLU A 26 -12.37 0.19 5.36
C GLU A 26 -13.25 -0.84 4.63
N ASN A 27 -14.05 -1.63 5.34
CA ASN A 27 -15.08 -2.50 4.73
C ASN A 27 -16.46 -2.24 5.35
N GLY A 28 -17.45 -1.88 4.52
CA GLY A 28 -18.84 -1.72 4.97
C GLY A 28 -19.08 -0.58 5.96
N GLY A 29 -18.28 0.50 5.90
CA GLY A 29 -18.33 1.66 6.78
C GLY A 29 -17.48 1.54 8.04
N HIS A 30 -16.78 0.41 8.23
CA HIS A 30 -15.93 0.17 9.40
C HIS A 30 -14.46 0.37 9.04
N TYR A 31 -13.83 1.34 9.69
CA TYR A 31 -12.40 1.58 9.60
C TYR A 31 -11.65 0.64 10.54
N PHE A 32 -10.71 -0.13 10.02
CA PHE A 32 -9.86 -1.02 10.80
C PHE A 32 -8.51 -0.34 11.06
N ASN A 33 -8.01 -0.47 12.29
CA ASN A 33 -6.67 0.01 12.65
C ASN A 33 -5.57 -0.95 12.19
N ASP A 34 -5.94 -2.20 11.88
CA ASP A 34 -5.03 -3.19 11.34
C ASP A 34 -4.98 -3.10 9.82
N LEU A 35 -3.77 -3.26 9.27
CA LEU A 35 -3.53 -3.38 7.83
C LEU A 35 -4.10 -4.72 7.36
N LEU A 36 -5.36 -4.72 6.93
CA LEU A 36 -5.98 -5.95 6.46
C LEU A 36 -5.30 -6.40 5.17
N PRO A 37 -5.00 -7.70 5.03
CA PRO A 37 -4.37 -8.21 3.83
C PRO A 37 -5.32 -8.00 2.63
N LEU A 38 -4.74 -7.63 1.50
CA LEU A 38 -5.46 -7.35 0.26
C LEU A 38 -5.29 -8.53 -0.70
N PRO A 39 -6.36 -9.00 -1.37
CA PRO A 39 -6.19 -9.97 -2.43
C PRO A 39 -5.58 -9.30 -3.66
N TYR A 40 -4.41 -9.77 -4.09
CA TYR A 40 -3.69 -9.19 -5.22
C TYR A 40 -4.35 -9.62 -6.55
N THR A 41 -5.46 -8.97 -6.88
CA THR A 41 -6.25 -9.13 -8.11
C THR A 41 -6.23 -7.84 -8.92
N GLU A 42 -6.57 -7.93 -10.21
CA GLU A 42 -6.70 -6.74 -11.07
C GLU A 42 -7.78 -5.76 -10.57
N GLU A 43 -8.87 -6.27 -9.99
CA GLU A 43 -9.91 -5.44 -9.39
C GLU A 43 -9.37 -4.63 -8.21
N ALA A 44 -8.66 -5.30 -7.30
CA ALA A 44 -8.06 -4.65 -6.14
C ALA A 44 -6.96 -3.66 -6.58
N LEU A 45 -6.20 -3.98 -7.63
CA LEU A 45 -5.21 -3.10 -8.23
C LEU A 45 -5.84 -1.81 -8.76
N ASN A 46 -6.97 -1.91 -9.47
CA ASN A 46 -7.68 -0.74 -9.98
C ASN A 46 -8.22 0.15 -8.85
N VAL A 47 -8.79 -0.46 -7.81
CA VAL A 47 -9.29 0.27 -6.64
C VAL A 47 -8.15 0.96 -5.90
N PHE A 48 -7.06 0.24 -5.64
CA PHE A 48 -5.91 0.79 -4.92
C PHE A 48 -5.25 1.94 -5.70
N THR A 49 -5.03 1.75 -7.00
CA THR A 49 -4.51 2.78 -7.92
C THR A 49 -5.37 4.06 -7.88
N ARG A 50 -6.71 3.92 -7.98
CA ARG A 50 -7.63 5.06 -7.88
C ARG A 50 -7.47 5.79 -6.55
N ASN A 51 -7.44 5.05 -5.45
CA ASN A 51 -7.33 5.65 -4.11
C ASN A 51 -6.00 6.38 -3.92
N VAL A 52 -4.88 5.82 -4.40
CA VAL A 52 -3.56 6.48 -4.36
C VAL A 52 -3.61 7.80 -5.12
N ASN A 53 -4.17 7.82 -6.33
CA ASN A 53 -4.31 9.05 -7.11
C ASN A 53 -5.18 10.10 -6.40
N GLU A 54 -6.35 9.70 -5.86
CA GLU A 54 -7.21 10.60 -5.09
C GLU A 54 -6.48 11.20 -3.87
N VAL A 55 -5.66 10.40 -3.18
CA VAL A 55 -4.85 10.87 -2.05
C VAL A 55 -3.77 11.85 -2.50
N GLN A 56 -3.01 11.52 -3.56
CA GLN A 56 -1.97 12.40 -4.10
C GLN A 56 -2.55 13.72 -4.60
N GLU A 57 -3.67 13.67 -5.33
CA GLU A 57 -4.42 14.86 -5.77
C GLU A 57 -4.90 15.68 -4.57
N TYR A 58 -5.47 15.05 -3.55
CA TYR A 58 -5.96 15.79 -2.39
C TYR A 58 -4.81 16.43 -1.59
N LEU A 59 -3.72 15.69 -1.36
CA LEU A 59 -2.56 16.16 -0.62
C LEU A 59 -1.67 17.11 -1.44
N GLN A 60 -1.82 17.12 -2.77
CA GLN A 60 -0.99 17.87 -3.72
C GLN A 60 0.50 17.52 -3.58
N ARG A 61 0.79 16.22 -3.41
CA ARG A 61 2.14 15.69 -3.28
C ARG A 61 2.20 14.23 -3.71
N GLU A 62 3.37 13.83 -4.16
CA GLU A 62 3.69 12.41 -4.36
C GLU A 62 3.85 11.72 -2.99
N ILE A 63 3.29 10.53 -2.85
CA ILE A 63 3.40 9.68 -1.65
C ILE A 63 4.22 8.43 -1.95
N LEU A 64 4.67 7.75 -0.89
CA LEU A 64 5.30 6.45 -0.98
C LEU A 64 4.32 5.36 -0.57
N ILE A 65 4.33 4.23 -1.26
CA ILE A 65 3.61 3.03 -0.87
C ILE A 65 4.60 2.00 -0.33
N GLU A 66 4.35 1.54 0.89
CA GLU A 66 5.16 0.55 1.59
C GLU A 66 4.62 -0.87 1.39
N ASN A 67 5.53 -1.83 1.20
CA ASN A 67 5.16 -3.25 1.15
C ASN A 67 4.74 -3.77 2.54
N PRO A 68 3.67 -4.57 2.63
CA PRO A 68 3.19 -5.05 3.91
C PRO A 68 4.01 -6.25 4.41
N SER A 69 4.04 -6.47 5.71
CA SER A 69 4.37 -7.79 6.26
C SER A 69 3.14 -8.71 6.09
N SER A 70 3.15 -9.57 5.08
CA SER A 70 1.98 -10.38 4.75
C SER A 70 1.92 -11.66 5.59
N TYR A 71 0.83 -11.84 6.33
CA TYR A 71 0.58 -13.04 7.15
C TYR A 71 -0.45 -13.99 6.52
N VAL A 72 -1.18 -13.54 5.49
CA VAL A 72 -2.24 -14.32 4.82
C VAL A 72 -2.11 -14.14 3.32
N LYS A 73 -2.04 -15.27 2.59
CA LYS A 73 -2.14 -15.29 1.14
C LYS A 73 -3.53 -15.73 0.73
N PHE A 74 -4.24 -14.86 0.01
CA PHE A 74 -5.55 -15.22 -0.54
C PHE A 74 -5.39 -16.12 -1.77
N GLN A 75 -6.11 -17.25 -1.79
CA GLN A 75 -6.08 -18.22 -2.91
C GLN A 75 -6.48 -17.60 -4.26
N HIS A 76 -7.27 -16.53 -4.24
CA HIS A 76 -7.72 -15.82 -5.43
C HIS A 76 -6.76 -14.71 -5.88
N SER A 77 -5.61 -14.54 -5.23
CA SER A 77 -4.57 -13.63 -5.70
C SER A 77 -3.96 -14.17 -6.99
N THR A 78 -4.02 -13.37 -8.05
CA THR A 78 -3.50 -13.73 -9.39
C THR A 78 -2.22 -12.99 -9.73
N ILE A 79 -1.86 -11.98 -8.94
CA ILE A 79 -0.70 -11.12 -9.11
C ILE A 79 0.20 -11.35 -7.88
N SER A 80 1.53 -11.40 -8.06
CA SER A 80 2.44 -11.39 -6.92
C SER A 80 2.48 -10.02 -6.25
N GLU A 81 2.94 -9.95 -5.00
CA GLU A 81 2.99 -8.68 -4.25
C GLU A 81 3.89 -7.64 -4.93
N TRP A 82 5.08 -8.05 -5.38
CA TRP A 82 6.05 -7.17 -6.03
C TRP A 82 5.56 -6.70 -7.40
N GLU A 83 4.88 -7.57 -8.17
CA GLU A 83 4.21 -7.15 -9.41
C GLU A 83 3.07 -6.17 -9.12
N PHE A 84 2.28 -6.41 -8.06
CA PHE A 84 1.19 -5.51 -7.67
C PHE A 84 1.74 -4.11 -7.32
N LEU A 85 2.77 -4.03 -6.47
CA LEU A 85 3.42 -2.76 -6.11
C LEU A 85 4.03 -2.06 -7.32
N THR A 86 4.67 -2.83 -8.21
CA THR A 86 5.22 -2.31 -9.46
C THR A 86 4.14 -1.71 -10.35
N GLU A 87 2.98 -2.36 -10.47
CA GLU A 87 1.87 -1.84 -11.26
C GLU A 87 1.21 -0.61 -10.62
N VAL A 88 1.07 -0.57 -9.28
CA VAL A 88 0.61 0.63 -8.58
C VAL A 88 1.54 1.81 -8.86
N GLN A 89 2.85 1.61 -8.73
CA GLN A 89 3.88 2.61 -9.00
C GLN A 89 3.73 3.16 -10.43
N LYS A 90 3.65 2.27 -11.44
CA LYS A 90 3.52 2.68 -12.85
C LYS A 90 2.23 3.42 -13.16
N ARG A 91 1.12 3.10 -12.50
CA ARG A 91 -0.21 3.67 -12.81
C ARG A 91 -0.49 4.98 -12.06
N THR A 92 0.28 5.29 -11.02
CA THR A 92 0.03 6.44 -10.13
C THR A 92 1.22 7.39 -10.01
N ASP A 93 2.37 7.01 -10.54
CA ASP A 93 3.66 7.69 -10.34
C ASP A 93 4.05 7.86 -8.86
N CYS A 94 3.41 7.13 -7.94
CA CYS A 94 3.82 7.12 -6.54
C CYS A 94 5.25 6.55 -6.43
N ARG A 95 5.90 6.82 -5.31
CA ARG A 95 7.15 6.16 -4.96
C ARG A 95 6.91 4.89 -4.17
N LEU A 96 7.94 4.06 -4.05
CA LEU A 96 7.91 2.87 -3.21
C LEU A 96 8.82 3.06 -2.01
N LEU A 97 8.35 2.63 -0.84
CA LEU A 97 9.15 2.46 0.36
C LEU A 97 9.32 0.95 0.57
N LEU A 98 10.52 0.43 0.33
CA LEU A 98 10.78 -1.00 0.49
C LEU A 98 11.31 -1.28 1.90
N ASP A 99 10.50 -1.93 2.71
CA ASP A 99 10.90 -2.47 4.00
C ASP A 99 11.39 -3.92 3.83
N LEU A 100 12.71 -4.10 4.02
CA LEU A 100 13.38 -5.40 3.88
C LEU A 100 12.98 -6.40 4.98
N ASN A 101 12.63 -5.91 6.16
CA ASN A 101 12.12 -6.78 7.23
C ASN A 101 10.74 -7.32 6.86
N ASN A 102 9.88 -6.51 6.24
CA ASN A 102 8.58 -6.97 5.74
C ASN A 102 8.76 -8.01 4.62
N VAL A 103 9.75 -7.84 3.72
CA VAL A 103 10.09 -8.88 2.72
C VAL A 103 10.49 -10.18 3.40
N TYR A 104 11.39 -10.13 4.39
CA TYR A 104 11.83 -11.33 5.13
C TYR A 104 10.68 -12.04 5.84
N VAL A 105 9.82 -11.28 6.53
CA VAL A 105 8.65 -11.84 7.22
C VAL A 105 7.67 -12.47 6.23
N SER A 106 7.38 -11.80 5.11
CA SER A 106 6.53 -12.33 4.04
C SER A 106 7.12 -13.60 3.43
N ALA A 107 8.43 -13.63 3.15
CA ALA A 107 9.15 -14.78 2.63
C ALA A 107 9.04 -15.99 3.57
N PHE A 108 9.26 -15.77 4.86
CA PHE A 108 9.11 -16.77 5.90
C PHE A 108 7.67 -17.31 5.99
N ASN A 109 6.67 -16.42 5.99
CA ASN A 109 5.26 -16.78 6.13
C ASN A 109 4.72 -17.57 4.93
N HIS A 110 5.17 -17.23 3.71
CA HIS A 110 4.63 -17.77 2.46
C HIS A 110 5.54 -18.81 1.78
N GLY A 111 6.73 -19.06 2.33
CA GLY A 111 7.66 -20.07 1.84
C GLY A 111 8.31 -19.73 0.49
N PHE A 112 8.57 -18.45 0.23
CA PHE A 112 9.35 -18.01 -0.94
C PHE A 112 10.73 -17.48 -0.52
N ASP A 113 11.66 -17.37 -1.47
CA ASP A 113 13.01 -16.84 -1.22
C ASP A 113 13.02 -15.31 -1.32
N CYS A 114 13.71 -14.62 -0.39
CA CYS A 114 13.80 -13.15 -0.41
C CYS A 114 14.40 -12.62 -1.72
N ASP A 115 15.30 -13.35 -2.37
CA ASP A 115 15.91 -12.97 -3.67
C ASP A 115 14.92 -13.02 -4.84
N THR A 116 13.70 -13.55 -4.62
CA THR A 116 12.62 -13.56 -5.62
C THR A 116 11.84 -12.24 -5.66
N TYR A 117 11.92 -11.43 -4.60
CA TYR A 117 11.18 -10.18 -4.43
C TYR A 117 11.84 -9.01 -5.18
#